data_AF-A0A6V7WZ47-F1
#
_entry.id   AF-A0A6V7WZ47-F1
#
_cell.length_a   1.000
_cell.length_b   1.000
_cell.length_c   1.000
_cell.angle_alpha   90.00
_cell.angle_beta   90.00
_cell.angle_gamma   90.00
#
_symmetry.space_group_name_H-M   'P 1'
#
loop_
_entity.id
_entity.type
_entity.pdbx_description
1 polymer ?
#
loop_
_entity_poly.entity_id
_entity_poly.type
_entity_poly.pdbx_seq_one_letter_code
_entity_poly.pdbx_strand_id
1 'polypeptide(L)'
;MQNQTTSTGWLICFLLILIFATTSLILGLLTPSWQIVYLEEGRTEHHHGLWLDCKRDYSYDYGRSKEYYATLHRYRRNSTLNSSR
;
A
#
# COMPACT_ATOMS: atom_id res chain seq x y z
N MET A 1 9.71 -31.85 -42.45
CA MET A 1 10.20 -30.72 -41.62
C MET A 1 9.08 -29.96 -40.88
N GLN A 2 7.78 -30.21 -41.12
CA GLN A 2 6.67 -29.51 -40.45
C GLN A 2 6.45 -29.85 -38.95
N ASN A 3 6.89 -31.03 -38.48
CA ASN A 3 6.71 -31.43 -37.09
C ASN A 3 7.67 -30.73 -36.12
N GLN A 4 8.77 -30.17 -36.62
CA GLN A 4 9.78 -29.53 -35.77
C GLN A 4 9.44 -28.06 -35.50
N THR A 5 8.87 -27.35 -36.46
CA THR A 5 8.45 -25.95 -36.30
C THR A 5 7.23 -25.78 -35.40
N THR A 6 6.28 -26.72 -35.47
CA THR A 6 5.10 -26.76 -34.61
C THR A 6 5.47 -26.99 -33.15
N SER A 7 6.34 -27.97 -32.87
CA SER A 7 6.87 -28.24 -31.52
C SER A 7 7.60 -27.02 -30.92
N THR A 8 8.46 -26.35 -31.70
CA THR A 8 9.14 -25.13 -31.24
C THR A 8 8.17 -23.99 -30.94
N GLY A 9 7.11 -23.83 -31.75
CA GLY A 9 6.07 -22.83 -31.47
C GLY A 9 5.38 -23.04 -30.13
N TRP A 10 5.00 -24.29 -29.82
CA TRP A 10 4.42 -24.64 -28.53
C TRP A 10 5.35 -24.36 -27.36
N LEU A 11 6.64 -24.69 -27.50
CA LEU A 11 7.64 -24.44 -26.46
C LEU A 11 7.81 -22.94 -26.17
N ILE A 12 7.81 -22.10 -27.22
CA ILE A 12 7.89 -20.63 -27.07
C ILE A 12 6.65 -20.11 -26.34
N CYS A 13 5.45 -20.52 -26.74
CA CYS A 13 4.22 -20.12 -26.06
C CYS A 13 4.23 -20.52 -24.57
N PHE A 14 4.65 -21.76 -24.27
CA PHE A 14 4.80 -22.22 -22.89
C PHE A 14 5.80 -21.38 -22.10
N LEU A 15 6.96 -21.05 -22.70
CA LEU A 15 7.98 -20.23 -22.05
C LEU A 15 7.47 -18.82 -21.74
N LEU A 16 6.74 -18.19 -22.67
CA LEU A 16 6.16 -16.87 -22.47
C LEU A 16 5.12 -16.88 -21.35
N ILE A 17 4.25 -17.88 -21.32
CA ILE A 17 3.27 -18.06 -20.24
C ILE A 17 3.98 -18.27 -18.90
N LEU A 18 5.02 -19.09 -18.86
CA LEU A 18 5.80 -19.35 -17.65
C LEU A 18 6.45 -18.08 -17.11
N ILE A 19 7.08 -17.28 -17.99
CA ILE A 19 7.69 -16.00 -17.59
C ILE A 19 6.62 -15.07 -17.02
N PHE A 20 5.48 -14.91 -17.72
CA PHE A 20 4.39 -14.04 -17.27
C PHE A 20 3.78 -14.48 -15.94
N ALA A 21 3.57 -15.79 -15.77
CA ALA A 21 3.07 -16.35 -14.51
C ALA A 21 4.06 -16.11 -13.37
N THR A 22 5.36 -16.30 -13.63
CA THR A 22 6.42 -16.12 -12.63
C THR A 22 6.55 -14.65 -12.22
N THR A 23 6.52 -13.71 -13.16
CA THR A 23 6.60 -12.28 -12.84
C THR A 23 5.37 -11.81 -12.08
N SER A 24 4.18 -12.26 -12.49
CA SER A 24 2.93 -11.92 -11.80
C SER A 24 2.90 -12.48 -10.37
N LEU A 25 3.43 -13.69 -10.16
CA LEU A 25 3.57 -14.29 -8.83
C LEU A 25 4.48 -13.46 -7.94
N ILE A 26 5.67 -13.06 -8.44
CA ILE A 26 6.61 -12.23 -7.68
C ILE A 26 5.98 -10.88 -7.33
N LEU A 27 5.33 -10.22 -8.30
CA LEU A 27 4.62 -8.96 -8.07
C LEU A 27 3.52 -9.12 -7.02
N GLY A 28 2.75 -10.20 -7.07
CA GLY A 28 1.75 -10.55 -6.08
C GLY A 28 2.35 -10.70 -4.69
N LEU A 29 3.45 -11.45 -4.54
CA LEU A 29 4.16 -11.63 -3.27
C LEU A 29 4.70 -10.34 -2.66
N LEU A 30 5.20 -9.43 -3.49
CA LEU A 30 5.75 -8.16 -3.04
C LEU A 30 4.68 -7.10 -2.74
N THR A 31 3.47 -7.26 -3.29
CA THR A 31 2.39 -6.29 -3.11
C THR A 31 1.79 -6.40 -1.71
N PRO A 32 1.60 -5.29 -0.97
CA PRO A 32 1.05 -5.31 0.39
C PRO A 32 -0.49 -5.49 0.44
N SER A 33 -1.15 -5.87 -0.65
CA SER A 33 -2.63 -5.82 -0.80
C SER A 33 -3.28 -7.20 -0.79
N TRP A 34 -2.76 -8.14 0.01
CA TRP A 34 -3.36 -9.48 0.13
C TRP A 34 -4.67 -9.43 0.89
N GLN A 35 -4.73 -8.56 1.90
CA GLN A 35 -5.95 -8.28 2.65
C GLN A 35 -6.05 -6.79 2.93
N ILE A 36 -7.17 -6.19 2.53
CA ILE A 36 -7.46 -4.78 2.80
C ILE A 36 -8.51 -4.73 3.89
N VAL A 37 -8.19 -4.09 5.01
CA VAL A 37 -9.09 -3.90 6.14
C VAL A 37 -9.28 -2.41 6.37
N TYR A 38 -10.55 -2.01 6.48
CA TYR A 38 -10.92 -0.66 6.86
C TYR A 38 -11.17 -0.62 8.36
N LEU A 39 -10.40 0.20 9.06
CA LEU A 39 -10.50 0.41 10.50
C LEU A 39 -11.03 1.83 10.78
N GLU A 40 -11.54 2.04 11.99
CA GLU A 40 -12.00 3.35 12.49
C GLU A 40 -13.02 4.06 11.59
N GLU A 41 -14.11 3.38 11.21
CA GLU A 41 -15.23 3.98 10.43
C GLU A 41 -14.77 4.60 9.08
N GLY A 42 -13.70 4.07 8.48
CA GLY A 42 -13.14 4.56 7.22
C GLY A 42 -12.05 5.63 7.38
N ARG A 43 -11.55 5.86 8.61
CA ARG A 43 -10.42 6.77 8.85
C ARG A 43 -9.06 6.16 8.60
N THR A 44 -8.92 4.85 8.60
CA THR A 44 -7.64 4.19 8.34
C THR A 44 -7.84 2.98 7.46
N GLU A 45 -7.06 2.87 6.39
CA GLU A 45 -6.97 1.65 5.59
C GLU A 45 -5.65 0.95 5.86
N HIS A 46 -5.75 -0.34 6.14
CA HIS A 46 -4.63 -1.21 6.39
C HIS A 46 -4.57 -2.26 5.28
N HIS A 47 -3.46 -2.24 4.55
CA HIS A 47 -3.13 -3.21 3.53
C HIS A 47 -2.13 -4.19 4.16
N HIS A 48 -2.58 -5.40 4.41
CA HIS A 48 -1.74 -6.48 4.89
C HIS A 48 -1.15 -7.26 3.71
N GLY A 49 0.17 -7.28 3.65
CA GLY A 49 0.92 -8.09 2.72
C GLY A 49 1.53 -9.31 3.38
N LEU A 50 2.16 -10.16 2.58
CA LEU A 50 2.89 -11.31 3.11
C LEU A 50 4.17 -10.88 3.87
N TRP A 51 4.87 -9.87 3.35
CA TRP A 51 6.15 -9.39 3.90
C TRP A 51 6.10 -7.96 4.45
N LEU A 52 5.16 -7.16 3.96
CA LEU A 52 5.04 -5.74 4.24
C LEU A 52 3.59 -5.43 4.57
N ASP A 53 3.37 -4.77 5.70
CA ASP A 53 2.10 -4.15 6.05
C ASP A 53 2.17 -2.67 5.73
N CYS A 54 1.23 -2.18 4.92
CA CYS A 54 1.08 -0.76 4.64
C CYS A 54 -0.13 -0.20 5.40
N LYS A 55 0.11 0.83 6.20
CA LYS A 55 -0.94 1.59 6.88
C LYS A 55 -1.10 2.92 6.16
N ARG A 56 -2.31 3.22 5.71
CA ARG A 56 -2.67 4.55 5.20
C ARG A 56 -3.73 5.16 6.09
N ASP A 57 -3.28 6.16 6.86
CA ASP A 57 -4.15 6.98 7.67
C ASP A 57 -4.81 8.04 6.79
N TYR A 58 -6.14 7.99 6.69
CA TYR A 58 -6.90 9.13 6.23
C TYR A 58 -6.96 10.12 7.40
N SER A 59 -5.89 10.92 7.54
CA SER A 59 -5.97 12.09 8.40
C SER A 59 -7.16 12.90 7.92
N TYR A 60 -8.15 13.07 8.79
CA TYR A 60 -9.27 13.98 8.63
C TYR A 60 -8.79 15.45 8.71
N ASP A 61 -7.58 15.75 8.24
CA ASP A 61 -6.97 17.08 8.23
C ASP A 61 -7.66 18.07 7.29
N TYR A 62 -8.70 17.64 6.57
CA TYR A 62 -9.58 18.52 5.79
C TYR A 62 -11.01 18.63 6.33
N GLY A 63 -11.27 18.18 7.57
CA GLY A 63 -12.61 18.28 8.18
C GLY A 63 -12.70 19.06 9.49
N ARG A 64 -11.61 19.66 9.97
CA ARG A 64 -11.58 20.57 11.12
C ARG A 64 -11.19 21.97 10.62
N SER A 65 -11.87 23.02 11.09
CA SER A 65 -11.55 24.38 10.66
C SER A 65 -10.12 24.77 11.03
N LYS A 66 -9.53 25.70 10.27
CA LYS A 66 -8.20 26.26 10.51
C LYS A 66 -8.02 26.75 11.97
N GLU A 67 -9.10 27.20 12.61
CA GLU A 67 -9.11 27.57 14.03
C GLU A 67 -8.73 26.43 14.98
N TYR A 68 -9.13 25.19 14.71
CA TYR A 68 -8.82 24.06 15.59
C TYR A 68 -7.31 23.78 15.65
N TYR A 69 -6.62 23.87 14.52
CA TYR A 69 -5.16 23.72 14.49
C TYR A 69 -4.48 24.92 15.13
N ALA A 70 -5.02 26.13 14.94
CA ALA A 70 -4.49 27.33 15.59
C ALA A 70 -4.57 27.25 17.12
N THR A 71 -5.63 26.67 17.69
CA THR A 71 -5.74 26.49 19.15
C THR A 71 -4.81 25.39 19.66
N LEU A 72 -4.65 24.29 18.91
CA LEU A 72 -3.73 23.21 19.26
C LEU A 72 -2.27 23.67 19.27
N HIS A 73 -1.85 24.48 18.28
CA HIS A 73 -0.51 25.06 18.25
C HIS A 73 -0.27 26.07 19.38
N ARG A 74 -1.30 26.85 19.76
CA ARG A 74 -1.22 27.76 20.92
C ARG A 74 -1.12 27.01 22.24
N TYR A 75 -1.93 25.97 22.43
CA TYR A 75 -1.89 25.13 23.62
C TYR A 75 -0.52 24.46 23.77
N ARG A 76 0.00 23.84 22.69
CA ARG A 76 1.32 23.21 22.68
C ARG A 76 2.45 24.20 22.99
N ARG A 77 2.38 25.42 22.46
CA ARG A 77 3.36 26.49 22.75
C ARG A 77 3.30 26.93 24.21
N ASN A 78 2.10 27.04 24.77
CA ASN A 78 1.93 27.42 26.17
C ASN A 78 2.38 26.31 27.12
N SER A 79 2.15 25.04 26.77
CA SER A 79 2.63 23.91 27.56
C SER A 79 4.16 23.79 27.56
N THR A 80 4.83 24.05 26.42
CA THR A 80 6.30 24.06 26.39
C THR A 80 6.87 25.23 27.19
N LEU A 81 6.25 26.41 27.12
CA LEU A 81 6.68 27.57 27.93
C LEU A 81 6.52 27.32 29.44
N ASN A 82 5.41 26.70 29.86
CA ASN A 82 5.22 26.33 31.27
C ASN A 82 6.14 25.19 31.74
N SER A 83 6.60 24.33 30.83
CA SER A 83 7.56 23.27 31.14
C SER A 83 9.01 23.76 31.24
N SER A 84 9.31 24.98 30.78
CA SER A 84 10.65 25.60 30.82
C SER A 84 10.81 26.61 31.95
N ARG A 85 9.85 26.71 32.88
CA ARG A 85 9.86 27.58 34.05
C ARG A 85 9.85 26.70 35.31
#